data_AF-A0A1G9ZRK9-F1
#
_entry.id   AF-A0A1G9ZRK9-F1
#
_cell.length_a   1.000
_cell.length_b   1.000
_cell.length_c   1.000
_cell.angle_alpha   90.00
_cell.angle_beta   90.00
_cell.angle_gamma   90.00
#
_symmetry.space_group_name_H-M   'P 1'
#
loop_
_entity.id
_entity.type
_entity.pdbx_description
1 polymer ?
#
loop_
_entity_poly.entity_id
_entity_poly.type
_entity_poly.pdbx_seq_one_letter_code
_entity_poly.pdbx_strand_id
1 'polypeptide(L)'
;MQGSGDYFRGFIVKKFVSVLGATAVAAGIVVAGGTPALASGKWCNNSVCIETYDNGTYLGRVEVSVTNTNQPHRISARVWTTNGWSANTKVEDVAKFRTYRDQAYPQRHFPAGTRLCAEGFRGGSSVGLPCVTLTN
;
A
#
# COMPACT_ATOMS: atom_id res chain seq x y z
N MET A 1 -3.69 -69.07 11.98
CA MET A 1 -4.78 -68.64 12.86
C MET A 1 -4.25 -67.47 13.69
N GLN A 2 -5.04 -66.39 13.72
CA GLN A 2 -5.08 -65.27 14.69
C GLN A 2 -3.83 -64.90 15.51
N GLY A 3 -3.56 -63.59 15.58
CA GLY A 3 -3.30 -63.00 16.90
C GLY A 3 -2.27 -61.89 16.96
N SER A 4 -2.76 -60.66 16.90
CA SER A 4 -2.17 -59.38 17.26
C SER A 4 -1.33 -59.39 18.56
N GLY A 5 -0.28 -58.56 18.60
CA GLY A 5 0.45 -58.23 19.83
C GLY A 5 1.40 -57.05 19.62
N ASP A 6 0.99 -55.90 20.14
CA ASP A 6 1.69 -54.61 20.13
C ASP A 6 3.03 -54.59 20.90
N TYR A 7 3.74 -53.46 20.70
CA TYR A 7 4.83 -52.87 21.50
C TYR A 7 6.28 -53.36 21.23
N PHE A 8 7.13 -52.48 20.70
CA PHE A 8 8.06 -51.68 21.53
C PHE A 8 8.95 -50.76 20.66
N ARG A 9 8.92 -49.48 21.04
CA ARG A 9 9.99 -48.47 21.04
C ARG A 9 11.24 -48.70 20.15
N GLY A 10 11.47 -47.69 19.31
CA GLY A 10 12.66 -46.83 19.50
C GLY A 10 13.89 -47.11 18.64
N PHE A 11 14.41 -46.00 18.11
CA PHE A 11 15.81 -45.70 17.83
C PHE A 11 16.49 -46.26 16.56
N ILE A 12 16.64 -45.33 15.60
CA ILE A 12 17.94 -44.87 15.07
C ILE A 12 18.59 -45.60 13.86
N VAL A 13 18.57 -44.85 12.74
CA VAL A 13 19.72 -44.47 11.86
C VAL A 13 20.39 -45.55 10.98
N LYS A 14 20.19 -45.42 9.65
CA LYS A 14 21.23 -45.02 8.67
C LYS A 14 20.67 -45.07 7.24
N LYS A 15 20.50 -43.90 6.62
CA LYS A 15 20.63 -43.77 5.16
C LYS A 15 21.67 -42.69 4.89
N PHE A 16 22.91 -43.11 4.67
CA PHE A 16 23.94 -42.24 4.10
C PHE A 16 23.59 -42.05 2.63
N VAL A 17 23.06 -40.87 2.31
CA VAL A 17 22.82 -40.43 0.94
C VAL A 17 24.11 -39.83 0.40
N SER A 18 24.41 -40.29 -0.79
CA SER A 18 25.53 -40.06 -1.68
C SER A 18 25.76 -38.60 -2.09
N VAL A 19 27.05 -38.24 -2.05
CA VAL A 19 27.85 -37.52 -3.06
C VAL A 19 27.23 -36.28 -3.70
N LEU A 20 27.84 -35.14 -3.35
CA LEU A 20 27.71 -33.82 -3.95
C LEU A 20 27.99 -33.87 -5.47
N GLY A 21 26.97 -33.59 -6.27
CA GLY A 21 27.11 -33.23 -7.68
C GLY A 21 26.79 -31.75 -7.85
N ALA A 22 27.82 -30.92 -7.99
CA ALA A 22 27.66 -29.51 -8.31
C ALA A 22 27.31 -29.34 -9.79
N THR A 23 26.10 -28.84 -10.07
CA THR A 23 25.78 -28.23 -11.35
C THR A 23 25.08 -26.90 -11.11
N ALA A 24 25.85 -25.82 -11.21
CA ALA A 24 25.33 -24.47 -11.23
C ALA A 24 24.67 -24.26 -12.60
N VAL A 25 23.33 -24.23 -12.63
CA VAL A 25 22.57 -23.73 -13.78
C VAL A 25 21.97 -22.40 -13.37
N ALA A 26 22.71 -21.33 -13.65
CA ALA A 26 22.22 -19.97 -13.59
C ALA A 26 21.32 -19.73 -14.81
N ALA A 27 20.01 -19.89 -14.64
CA ALA A 27 19.01 -19.35 -15.55
C ALA A 27 18.29 -18.23 -14.82
N GLY A 28 18.65 -16.99 -15.18
CA GLY A 28 18.13 -15.77 -14.57
C GLY A 28 16.64 -15.63 -14.79
N ILE A 29 15.86 -15.87 -13.74
CA ILE A 29 14.52 -15.32 -13.61
C ILE A 29 14.72 -13.89 -13.13
N VAL A 30 14.67 -12.93 -14.05
CA VAL A 30 14.47 -11.52 -13.68
C VAL A 30 13.02 -11.43 -13.21
N VAL A 31 12.80 -11.73 -11.93
CA VAL A 31 11.62 -11.26 -11.24
C VAL A 31 11.85 -9.76 -11.10
N ALA A 32 11.37 -8.99 -12.08
CA ALA A 32 11.13 -7.56 -11.89
C ALA A 32 9.96 -7.38 -10.92
N GLY A 33 10.09 -7.94 -9.72
CA GLY A 33 9.38 -7.51 -8.54
C GLY A 33 10.09 -6.26 -8.08
N GLY A 34 9.98 -5.19 -8.88
CA GLY A 34 10.22 -3.86 -8.35
C GLY A 34 9.23 -3.70 -7.22
N THR A 35 9.69 -3.86 -5.98
CA THR A 35 9.01 -3.27 -4.84
C THR A 35 8.65 -1.86 -5.29
N PRO A 36 7.35 -1.47 -5.28
CA PRO A 36 7.00 -0.10 -5.61
C PRO A 36 7.92 0.76 -4.76
N ALA A 37 8.79 1.52 -5.43
CA ALA A 37 9.90 2.19 -4.79
C ALA A 37 9.30 3.17 -3.79
N LEU A 38 9.22 2.77 -2.52
CA LEU A 38 8.62 3.54 -1.44
C LEU A 38 9.13 4.98 -1.54
N ALA A 39 8.36 5.90 -2.12
CA ALA A 39 8.45 7.25 -1.61
C ALA A 39 7.97 7.22 -0.19
N SER A 40 8.73 7.93 0.60
CA SER A 40 8.35 8.37 1.91
C SER A 40 7.92 9.81 1.74
N GLY A 41 6.65 10.08 1.96
CA GLY A 41 6.14 11.44 1.91
C GLY A 41 4.76 11.47 2.53
N LYS A 42 4.68 11.83 3.80
CA LYS A 42 3.41 12.11 4.47
C LYS A 42 3.23 13.62 4.56
N TRP A 43 2.18 14.13 3.93
CA TRP A 43 1.84 15.54 3.97
C TRP A 43 0.53 15.71 4.71
N CYS A 44 0.63 16.17 5.96
CA CYS A 44 -0.50 16.30 6.85
C CYS A 44 -0.93 17.75 6.98
N ASN A 45 -2.20 18.00 6.72
CA ASN A 45 -2.86 19.23 7.11
C ASN A 45 -3.96 18.85 8.12
N ASN A 46 -3.62 18.67 9.40
CA ASN A 46 -4.40 18.35 10.63
C ASN A 46 -5.71 17.52 10.53
N SER A 47 -6.56 17.79 9.54
CA SER A 47 -7.77 17.06 9.19
C SER A 47 -7.61 16.12 7.98
N VAL A 48 -6.75 16.45 7.01
CA VAL A 48 -6.55 15.69 5.76
C VAL A 48 -5.07 15.47 5.51
N CYS A 49 -4.67 14.24 5.22
CA CYS A 49 -3.28 13.90 4.89
C CYS A 49 -3.19 13.17 3.56
N ILE A 50 -2.07 13.37 2.86
CA ILE A 50 -1.68 12.65 1.65
C ILE A 50 -0.43 11.84 1.96
N GLU A 51 -0.36 10.62 1.45
CA GLU A 51 0.84 9.80 1.48
C GLU A 51 1.07 9.19 0.10
N THR A 52 2.25 9.42 -0.50
CA THR A 52 2.64 8.74 -1.74
C THR A 52 3.68 7.70 -1.43
N TYR A 53 3.67 6.63 -2.22
CA TYR A 53 4.62 5.53 -2.10
C TYR A 53 5.57 5.45 -3.29
N ASP A 54 5.64 6.48 -4.13
CA ASP A 54 6.53 6.58 -5.29
C ASP A 54 7.31 7.90 -5.28
N ASN A 55 8.62 7.85 -5.55
CA ASN A 55 9.49 9.03 -5.58
C ASN A 55 9.51 9.68 -6.97
N GLY A 56 9.80 10.97 -6.98
CA GLY A 56 9.99 11.72 -8.21
C GLY A 56 8.66 12.14 -8.85
N THR A 57 8.62 12.03 -10.17
CA THR A 57 7.47 12.43 -11.00
C THR A 57 6.44 11.32 -11.24
N TYR A 58 6.76 10.08 -10.88
CA TYR A 58 5.83 8.96 -11.01
C TYR A 58 4.91 8.89 -9.80
N LEU A 59 3.62 8.72 -10.03
CA LEU A 59 2.66 8.40 -8.98
C LEU A 59 1.96 7.07 -9.31
N GLY A 60 2.33 6.02 -8.62
CA GLY A 60 1.70 4.70 -8.67
C GLY A 60 0.54 4.60 -7.69
N ARG A 61 0.74 5.05 -6.45
CA ARG A 61 -0.27 5.05 -5.38
C ARG A 61 -0.22 6.32 -4.54
N VAL A 62 -1.39 6.93 -4.38
CA VAL A 62 -1.62 8.06 -3.47
C VAL A 62 -2.67 7.65 -2.45
N GLU A 63 -2.28 7.57 -1.19
CA GLU A 63 -3.20 7.37 -0.09
C GLU A 63 -3.65 8.71 0.47
N VAL A 64 -4.93 8.80 0.81
CA VAL A 64 -5.51 9.94 1.50
C VAL A 64 -6.15 9.47 2.79
N SER A 65 -5.94 10.24 3.86
CA SER A 65 -6.59 10.02 5.14
C SER A 65 -7.30 11.28 5.61
N VAL A 66 -8.49 11.10 6.19
CA VAL A 66 -9.32 12.19 6.71
C VAL A 66 -9.73 11.85 8.13
N THR A 67 -9.33 12.69 9.09
CA THR A 67 -9.65 12.50 10.50
C THR A 67 -11.09 12.94 10.75
N ASN A 68 -11.91 12.03 11.29
CA ASN A 68 -13.26 12.36 11.73
C ASN A 68 -13.26 12.95 13.15
N THR A 69 -14.26 13.77 13.46
CA THR A 69 -14.36 14.52 14.72
C THR A 69 -15.35 13.85 15.68
N ASN A 70 -16.10 14.66 16.43
CA ASN A 70 -16.96 14.29 17.54
C ASN A 70 -18.24 13.53 17.17
N GLN A 71 -18.58 13.41 15.88
CA GLN A 71 -19.78 12.71 15.43
C GLN A 71 -19.52 11.85 14.19
N PRO A 72 -20.30 10.78 13.95
CA PRO A 72 -20.21 10.02 12.73
C PRO A 72 -20.50 10.90 11.51
N HIS A 73 -19.71 10.72 10.47
CA HIS A 73 -19.89 11.45 9.23
C HIS A 73 -19.66 10.53 8.03
N ARG A 74 -20.42 10.76 6.98
CA ARG A 74 -20.11 10.23 5.66
C ARG A 74 -18.90 10.98 5.11
N ILE A 75 -17.80 10.28 4.87
CA ILE A 75 -16.53 10.84 4.43
C ILE A 75 -16.19 10.35 3.02
N SER A 76 -15.67 11.25 2.21
CA SER A 76 -15.04 10.96 0.92
C SER A 76 -13.82 11.86 0.75
N ALA A 77 -13.01 11.59 -0.26
CA ALA A 77 -11.93 12.45 -0.65
C ALA A 77 -11.79 12.51 -2.18
N ARG A 78 -11.11 13.56 -2.64
CA ARG A 78 -10.76 13.74 -4.05
C ARG A 78 -9.27 14.03 -4.14
N VAL A 79 -8.55 13.20 -4.89
CA VAL A 79 -7.15 13.44 -5.21
C VAL A 79 -7.09 14.00 -6.63
N TRP A 80 -6.34 15.07 -6.84
CA TRP A 80 -6.23 15.70 -8.15
C TRP A 80 -4.86 16.36 -8.33
N THR A 81 -4.56 16.64 -9.59
CA THR A 81 -3.29 17.25 -10.00
C THR A 81 -3.58 18.49 -10.84
N THR A 82 -2.71 19.49 -10.76
CA THR A 82 -2.87 20.74 -11.54
C THR A 82 -2.74 20.54 -13.05
N ASN A 83 -2.25 19.39 -13.51
CA ASN A 83 -2.14 19.05 -14.93
C ASN A 83 -3.33 18.22 -15.45
N GLY A 84 -4.40 18.06 -14.67
CA GLY A 84 -5.69 17.55 -15.15
C GLY A 84 -6.04 16.11 -14.81
N TRP A 85 -5.19 15.36 -14.09
CA TRP A 85 -5.61 14.07 -13.55
C TRP A 85 -6.38 14.25 -12.24
N SER A 86 -7.45 13.49 -12.03
CA SER A 86 -8.17 13.43 -10.76
C SER A 86 -8.84 12.08 -10.55
N ALA A 87 -9.08 11.74 -9.29
CA ALA A 87 -9.83 10.57 -8.87
C ALA A 87 -10.57 10.88 -7.56
N ASN A 88 -11.80 10.38 -7.45
CA ASN A 88 -12.52 10.36 -6.18
C ASN A 88 -12.25 9.02 -5.48
N THR A 89 -12.14 9.06 -4.17
CA THR A 89 -12.04 7.88 -3.34
C THR A 89 -13.43 7.34 -2.99
N LYS A 90 -13.49 6.15 -2.40
CA LYS A 90 -14.74 5.55 -1.92
C LYS A 90 -15.43 6.47 -0.92
N VAL A 91 -16.74 6.33 -0.80
CA VAL A 91 -17.52 7.04 0.23
C VAL A 91 -17.85 6.07 1.35
N GLU A 92 -17.54 6.42 2.59
CA GLU A 92 -17.72 5.55 3.75
C GLU A 92 -18.31 6.32 4.94
N ASP A 93 -19.21 5.70 5.69
CA ASP A 93 -19.69 6.22 6.97
C ASP A 93 -18.67 5.91 8.06
N VAL A 94 -18.02 6.95 8.58
CA VAL A 94 -16.91 6.81 9.52
C VAL A 94 -17.39 7.21 10.91
N ALA A 95 -17.17 6.34 11.90
CA ALA A 95 -17.53 6.62 13.29
C ALA A 95 -16.75 7.83 13.84
N LYS A 96 -17.26 8.39 14.95
CA LYS A 96 -16.58 9.50 15.65
C LYS A 96 -15.15 9.13 16.03
N PHE A 97 -14.23 10.10 15.95
CA PHE A 97 -12.81 9.98 16.28
C PHE A 97 -12.07 8.86 15.54
N ARG A 98 -12.60 8.39 14.41
CA ARG A 98 -11.93 7.45 13.51
C ARG A 98 -11.38 8.18 12.29
N THR A 99 -10.37 7.57 11.68
CA THR A 99 -9.74 8.11 10.48
C THR A 99 -10.22 7.32 9.28
N TYR A 100 -10.80 8.02 8.32
CA TYR A 100 -11.01 7.51 6.98
C TYR A 100 -9.67 7.33 6.28
N ARG A 101 -9.50 6.24 5.52
CA ARG A 101 -8.30 6.01 4.71
C ARG A 101 -8.69 5.31 3.42
N ASP A 102 -8.26 5.86 2.29
CA ASP A 102 -8.45 5.25 0.98
C ASP A 102 -7.35 5.66 0.00
N GLN A 103 -7.33 5.02 -1.17
CA GLN A 103 -6.24 5.11 -2.12
C GLN A 103 -6.73 5.50 -3.51
N ALA A 104 -5.90 6.27 -4.21
CA ALA A 104 -6.04 6.59 -5.62
C ALA A 104 -4.80 6.12 -6.39
N TYR A 105 -5.00 5.69 -7.63
CA TYR A 105 -3.98 5.02 -8.44
C TYR A 105 -3.78 5.76 -9.77
N PRO A 106 -2.96 6.82 -9.81
CA PRO A 106 -2.68 7.53 -11.05
C PRO A 106 -1.92 6.67 -12.07
N GLN A 107 -1.01 5.81 -11.60
CA GLN A 107 -0.16 4.88 -12.36
C GLN A 107 0.54 5.53 -13.57
N ARG A 108 1.02 6.76 -13.41
CA ARG A 108 1.62 7.54 -14.50
C ARG A 108 2.66 8.55 -14.02
N HIS A 109 3.50 9.01 -14.95
CA HIS A 109 4.37 10.16 -14.75
C HIS A 109 3.62 11.48 -14.92
N PHE A 110 4.06 12.46 -14.13
CA PHE A 110 3.62 13.84 -14.13
C PHE A 110 4.82 14.75 -14.43
N PRO A 111 4.64 15.88 -15.12
CA PRO A 111 5.73 16.85 -15.25
C PRO A 111 6.23 17.33 -13.88
N ALA A 112 7.53 17.52 -13.72
CA ALA A 112 8.09 18.16 -12.52
C ALA A 112 7.44 19.54 -12.32
N GLY A 113 7.17 19.90 -11.06
CA GLY A 113 6.40 21.11 -10.73
C GLY A 113 4.89 20.91 -10.71
N THR A 114 4.37 19.76 -11.16
CA THR A 114 2.94 19.43 -11.00
C THR A 114 2.58 19.40 -9.52
N ARG A 115 1.46 20.02 -9.14
CA ARG A 115 0.96 19.93 -7.75
C ARG A 115 -0.02 18.77 -7.63
N LEU A 116 0.23 17.87 -6.70
CA LEU A 116 -0.68 16.83 -6.24
C LEU A 116 -1.44 17.36 -5.02
N CYS A 117 -2.76 17.38 -5.09
CA CYS A 117 -3.64 17.85 -4.03
C CYS A 117 -4.63 16.75 -3.64
N ALA A 118 -5.05 16.77 -2.38
CA ALA A 118 -6.17 15.95 -1.93
C ALA A 118 -7.10 16.78 -1.09
N GLU A 119 -8.39 16.64 -1.34
CA GLU A 119 -9.45 17.31 -0.63
C GLU A 119 -10.27 16.29 0.15
N GLY A 120 -10.42 16.48 1.45
CA GLY A 120 -11.28 15.65 2.27
C GLY A 120 -12.66 16.29 2.43
N PHE A 121 -13.72 15.49 2.33
CA PHE A 121 -15.10 15.92 2.55
C PHE A 121 -15.70 15.17 3.73
N ARG A 122 -16.29 15.90 4.67
CA ARG A 122 -16.97 15.35 5.85
C ARG A 122 -18.39 15.87 5.88
N GLY A 123 -19.37 14.98 5.70
CA GLY A 123 -20.78 15.39 5.59
C GLY A 123 -21.05 16.36 4.44
N GLY A 124 -20.29 16.24 3.34
CA GLY A 124 -20.38 17.12 2.18
C GLY A 124 -19.59 18.44 2.29
N SER A 125 -19.02 18.76 3.45
CA SER A 125 -18.19 19.96 3.63
C SER A 125 -16.71 19.65 3.46
N SER A 126 -15.97 20.51 2.77
CA SER A 126 -14.50 20.40 2.65
C SER A 126 -13.85 20.63 4.02
N VAL A 127 -12.92 19.76 4.42
CA VAL A 127 -12.25 19.81 5.73
C VAL A 127 -10.73 19.96 5.64
N GLY A 128 -10.19 20.08 4.42
CA GLY A 128 -8.77 20.32 4.20
C GLY A 128 -8.36 20.02 2.77
N LEU A 129 -7.33 20.74 2.31
CA LEU A 129 -6.78 20.62 0.96
C LEU A 129 -5.24 20.66 1.00
N PRO A 130 -4.55 19.64 1.57
CA PRO A 130 -3.10 19.50 1.39
C PRO A 130 -2.74 19.43 -0.10
N CYS A 131 -1.66 20.12 -0.46
CA CYS A 131 -1.09 20.11 -1.80
C CYS A 131 0.43 20.08 -1.74
N VAL A 132 1.05 19.31 -2.63
CA VAL A 132 2.49 19.05 -2.66
C VAL A 132 2.98 19.17 -4.08
N THR A 133 4.20 19.66 -4.25
CA THR A 133 4.80 19.79 -5.58
C THR A 133 5.64 18.55 -5.87
N LEU A 134 5.36 17.89 -6.99
CA LEU A 134 6.17 16.76 -7.46
C LEU A 134 7.50 17.29 -7.97
N THR A 135 8.58 16.77 -7.40
CA THR A 135 9.95 17.06 -7.82
C THR A 135 10.56 15.82 -8.47
N ASN A 136 11.68 15.96 -9.17
CA ASN A 136 12.43 14.81 -9.71
C ASN A 136 13.17 14.06 -8.60
#